data_AF-A0AA96Z5H6-F1
#
_entry.id   AF-A0AA96Z5H6-F1
#
_cell.length_a   1.000
_cell.length_b   1.000
_cell.length_c   1.000
_cell.angle_alpha   90.00
_cell.angle_beta   90.00
_cell.angle_gamma   90.00
#
_symmetry.space_group_name_H-M   'P 1'
#
loop_
_entity.id
_entity.type
_entity.pdbx_description
1 polymer ?
#
loop_
_entity_poly.entity_id
_entity_poly.type
_entity_poly.pdbx_seq_one_letter_code
_entity_poly.pdbx_strand_id
1 'polypeptide(L)'
;MKIQKIRTAIRAGTKADPTAVDKLERGAMKAFAKRIKKVSQGYMQLLNRIPSEPVVNKKYQFDLDPNYLSIILRDGELMVDEVLLQGGEFNNFFFNEYVSTAYERGTAQEYANLAQQSTAYAATQQSVATILLSEPYQLRMALVRARVFEEMKGLSAQVKADMARILTDGIARGLNPREVARNLNEQSGIEIRRANRVARTEITTALRRARMDEADEASEVLNLETRQVHISALSPTTRPNHASRHGKIFTTDEQRDWWAVDGNSINCKCSTVTILTDKEGRPYNDTLLNKLKEEKEAMKERGYQWAEE
;
A
#
# COMPACT_ATOMS: atom_id res chain seq x y z
N MET A 1 -28.93 -2.14 -38.35
CA MET A 1 -28.00 -2.67 -37.33
C MET A 1 -28.56 -2.32 -35.95
N LYS A 2 -28.83 -3.31 -35.08
CA LYS A 2 -29.15 -3.02 -33.68
C LYS A 2 -27.86 -2.54 -33.01
N ILE A 3 -27.83 -1.31 -32.51
CA ILE A 3 -26.71 -0.80 -31.71
C ILE A 3 -26.62 -1.71 -30.49
N GLN A 4 -25.53 -2.47 -30.38
CA GLN A 4 -25.31 -3.35 -29.23
C GLN A 4 -25.09 -2.46 -28.01
N LYS A 5 -26.05 -2.49 -27.06
CA LYS A 5 -26.01 -1.67 -25.86
C LYS A 5 -24.78 -2.06 -25.03
N ILE A 6 -23.91 -1.09 -24.73
CA ILE A 6 -22.72 -1.31 -23.89
C ILE A 6 -23.19 -1.77 -22.51
N ARG A 7 -22.61 -2.87 -22.03
CA ARG A 7 -22.94 -3.45 -20.73
C ARG A 7 -22.39 -2.56 -19.61
N THR A 8 -23.02 -2.63 -18.44
CA THR A 8 -22.61 -1.85 -17.27
C THR A 8 -21.20 -2.24 -16.82
N ALA A 9 -20.37 -1.28 -16.42
CA ALA A 9 -19.04 -1.54 -15.87
C ALA A 9 -19.09 -2.43 -14.61
N ILE A 10 -18.05 -3.24 -14.41
CA ILE A 10 -17.90 -4.14 -13.28
C ILE A 10 -17.18 -3.38 -12.15
N ARG A 11 -17.88 -3.21 -11.02
CA ARG A 11 -17.22 -2.83 -9.76
C ARG A 11 -16.74 -4.09 -9.05
N ALA A 12 -15.44 -4.30 -9.04
CA ALA A 12 -14.82 -5.31 -8.20
C ALA A 12 -14.90 -4.91 -6.71
N GLY A 13 -14.99 -5.90 -5.81
CA GLY A 13 -15.03 -5.68 -4.36
C GLY A 13 -16.44 -5.59 -3.76
N THR A 14 -16.48 -5.30 -2.46
CA THR A 14 -17.72 -5.19 -1.67
C THR A 14 -17.79 -3.83 -1.00
N LYS A 15 -18.92 -3.49 -0.37
CA LYS A 15 -19.03 -2.28 0.46
C LYS A 15 -18.01 -2.25 1.60
N ALA A 16 -17.67 -3.42 2.18
CA ALA A 16 -16.71 -3.52 3.27
C ALA A 16 -15.24 -3.54 2.80
N ASP A 17 -15.00 -4.03 1.59
CA ASP A 17 -13.68 -4.14 0.95
C ASP A 17 -13.79 -3.67 -0.51
N PRO A 18 -13.80 -2.34 -0.73
CA PRO A 18 -14.04 -1.73 -2.05
C PRO A 18 -12.92 -1.99 -3.05
N THR A 19 -11.75 -2.41 -2.59
CA THR A 19 -10.56 -2.70 -3.39
C THR A 19 -10.34 -4.20 -3.58
N ALA A 20 -11.07 -5.04 -2.83
CA ALA A 20 -10.91 -6.50 -2.80
C ALA A 20 -9.50 -6.96 -2.40
N VAL A 21 -8.74 -6.15 -1.66
CA VAL A 21 -7.37 -6.47 -1.23
C VAL A 21 -7.18 -6.48 0.28
N ASP A 22 -8.24 -6.31 1.09
CA ASP A 22 -8.14 -6.30 2.56
C ASP A 22 -7.45 -7.55 3.12
N LYS A 23 -7.72 -8.74 2.55
CA LYS A 23 -7.06 -9.99 2.98
C LYS A 23 -5.55 -9.93 2.73
N LEU A 24 -5.14 -9.35 1.62
CA LEU A 24 -3.74 -9.20 1.22
C LEU A 24 -3.03 -8.20 2.12
N GLU A 25 -3.67 -7.05 2.40
CA GLU A 25 -3.19 -6.06 3.36
C GLU A 25 -2.97 -6.66 4.75
N ARG A 26 -3.98 -7.40 5.27
CA ARG A 26 -3.86 -8.06 6.58
C ARG A 26 -2.74 -9.11 6.59
N GLY A 27 -2.49 -9.79 5.48
CA GLY A 27 -1.36 -10.70 5.32
C GLY A 27 -0.02 -9.97 5.45
N ALA A 28 0.16 -8.90 4.67
CA ALA A 28 1.37 -8.07 4.70
C ALA A 28 1.63 -7.48 6.08
N MET A 29 0.60 -6.93 6.73
CA MET A 29 0.70 -6.39 8.09
C MET A 29 1.21 -7.43 9.11
N LYS A 30 0.73 -8.68 9.01
CA LYS A 30 1.23 -9.78 9.86
C LYS A 30 2.68 -10.15 9.53
N ALA A 31 3.04 -10.16 8.24
CA ALA A 31 4.40 -10.43 7.80
C ALA A 31 5.39 -9.36 8.28
N PHE A 32 5.01 -8.08 8.23
CA PHE A 32 5.76 -6.97 8.82
C PHE A 32 5.88 -7.11 10.34
N ALA A 33 4.77 -7.39 11.04
CA ALA A 33 4.80 -7.55 12.50
C ALA A 33 5.77 -8.66 12.95
N LYS A 34 5.79 -9.80 12.24
CA LYS A 34 6.74 -10.88 12.49
C LYS A 34 8.19 -10.43 12.30
N ARG A 35 8.46 -9.64 11.25
CA ARG A 35 9.81 -9.13 10.93
C ARG A 35 10.28 -8.09 11.94
N ILE A 36 9.45 -7.10 12.26
CA ILE A 36 9.80 -6.09 13.27
C ILE A 36 9.98 -6.72 14.66
N LYS A 37 9.22 -7.76 15.00
CA LYS A 37 9.46 -8.53 16.23
C LYS A 37 10.83 -9.21 16.24
N LYS A 38 11.29 -9.75 15.10
CA LYS A 38 12.66 -10.28 14.97
C LYS A 38 13.71 -9.19 15.18
N VAL A 39 13.50 -8.00 14.62
CA VAL A 39 14.39 -6.85 14.85
C VAL A 39 14.50 -6.52 16.34
N SER A 40 13.36 -6.37 17.02
CA SER A 40 13.31 -6.12 18.47
C SER A 40 14.07 -7.19 19.26
N GLN A 41 13.87 -8.47 18.92
CA GLN A 41 14.60 -9.59 19.52
C GLN A 41 16.10 -9.53 19.26
N GLY A 42 16.52 -9.17 18.04
CA GLY A 42 17.93 -8.97 17.70
C GLY A 42 18.56 -7.84 18.50
N TYR A 43 17.89 -6.70 18.65
CA TYR A 43 18.38 -5.60 19.50
C TYR A 43 18.48 -5.98 20.98
N MET A 44 17.55 -6.79 21.50
CA MET A 44 17.67 -7.32 22.86
C MET A 44 18.87 -8.27 23.02
N GLN A 45 19.19 -9.07 22.00
CA GLN A 45 20.40 -9.90 22.01
C GLN A 45 21.67 -9.06 21.95
N LEU A 46 21.68 -8.00 21.15
CA LEU A 46 22.78 -7.03 21.11
C LEU A 46 22.99 -6.34 22.46
N LEU A 47 21.91 -5.92 23.11
CA LEU A 47 21.96 -5.37 24.47
C LEU A 47 22.59 -6.36 25.47
N ASN A 48 22.19 -7.63 25.42
CA ASN A 48 22.71 -8.66 26.33
C ASN A 48 24.21 -8.99 26.11
N ARG A 49 24.80 -8.59 24.98
CA ARG A 49 26.24 -8.71 24.74
C ARG A 49 27.06 -7.64 25.47
N ILE A 50 26.41 -6.60 26.00
CA ILE A 50 27.06 -5.53 26.74
C ILE A 50 27.12 -5.92 28.21
N PRO A 51 28.30 -6.14 28.80
CA PRO A 51 28.40 -6.36 30.23
C PRO A 51 27.90 -5.13 30.98
N SER A 52 27.15 -5.34 32.05
CA SER A 52 26.62 -4.26 32.88
C SER A 52 26.54 -4.67 34.33
N GLU A 53 26.85 -3.74 35.23
CA GLU A 53 26.74 -3.95 36.67
C GLU A 53 25.89 -2.86 37.33
N PRO A 54 25.13 -3.19 38.39
CA PRO A 54 24.39 -2.20 39.13
C PRO A 54 25.34 -1.29 39.92
N VAL A 55 25.11 0.02 39.84
CA VAL A 55 25.84 1.04 40.62
C VAL A 55 24.88 1.82 41.52
N VAL A 56 25.43 2.69 42.37
CA VAL A 56 24.66 3.48 43.36
C VAL A 56 23.52 4.25 42.68
N ASN A 57 22.40 4.42 43.39
CA ASN A 57 21.18 5.08 42.91
C ASN A 57 20.40 4.32 41.82
N LYS A 58 20.42 2.98 41.84
CA LYS A 58 19.66 2.11 40.91
C LYS A 58 20.00 2.32 39.44
N LYS A 59 21.20 2.83 39.15
CA LYS A 59 21.74 2.96 37.80
C LYS A 59 22.56 1.71 37.45
N TYR A 60 22.84 1.56 36.17
CA TYR A 60 23.74 0.55 35.64
C TYR A 60 24.92 1.22 34.96
N GLN A 61 26.11 0.70 35.24
CA GLN A 61 27.31 1.01 34.47
C GLN A 61 27.46 -0.07 33.42
N PHE A 62 27.53 0.35 32.15
CA PHE A 62 27.78 -0.54 31.03
C PHE A 62 29.27 -0.53 30.71
N ASP A 63 29.87 -1.70 30.61
CA ASP A 63 31.26 -1.86 30.19
C ASP A 63 31.32 -1.79 28.66
N LEU A 64 31.56 -0.59 28.16
CA LEU A 64 31.45 -0.26 26.74
C LEU A 64 32.50 0.78 26.36
N ASP A 65 33.38 0.40 25.45
CA ASP A 65 34.23 1.35 24.74
C ASP A 65 33.58 1.81 23.41
N PRO A 66 34.05 2.93 22.81
CA PRO A 66 33.49 3.45 21.57
C PRO A 66 33.54 2.49 20.37
N ASN A 67 34.58 1.64 20.28
CA ASN A 67 34.72 0.68 19.19
C ASN A 67 33.69 -0.45 19.35
N TYR A 68 33.51 -0.95 20.56
CA TYR A 68 32.53 -2.00 20.85
C TYR A 68 31.10 -1.49 20.60
N LEU A 69 30.81 -0.24 20.97
CA LEU A 69 29.51 0.39 20.65
C LEU A 69 29.28 0.46 19.15
N SER A 70 30.27 0.91 18.38
CA SER A 70 30.18 1.02 16.92
C SER A 70 29.92 -0.34 16.26
N ILE A 71 30.57 -1.40 16.74
CA ILE A 71 30.34 -2.77 16.26
C ILE A 71 28.90 -3.20 16.55
N ILE A 72 28.39 -2.99 17.76
CA ILE A 72 27.02 -3.35 18.14
C ILE A 72 25.99 -2.61 17.27
N LEU A 73 26.18 -1.32 17.05
CA LEU A 73 25.27 -0.54 16.22
C LEU A 73 25.30 -1.02 14.76
N ARG A 74 26.48 -1.30 14.20
CA ARG A 74 26.62 -1.86 12.86
C ARG A 74 25.97 -3.24 12.73
N ASP A 75 26.15 -4.12 13.71
CA ASP A 75 25.48 -5.42 13.75
C ASP A 75 23.95 -5.25 13.77
N GLY A 76 23.46 -4.25 14.51
CA GLY A 76 22.04 -3.86 14.53
C GLY A 76 21.54 -3.39 13.17
N GLU A 77 22.30 -2.54 12.48
CA GLU A 77 21.94 -2.06 11.14
C GLU A 77 21.88 -3.19 10.10
N LEU A 78 22.90 -4.06 10.07
CA LEU A 78 22.95 -5.20 9.16
C LEU A 78 21.78 -6.17 9.40
N MET A 79 21.47 -6.44 10.67
CA MET A 79 20.34 -7.30 11.04
C MET A 79 18.98 -6.71 10.63
N VAL A 80 18.79 -5.39 10.72
CA VAL A 80 17.56 -4.75 10.24
C VAL A 80 17.42 -4.91 8.71
N ASP A 81 18.49 -4.68 7.96
CA ASP A 81 18.47 -4.86 6.50
C ASP A 81 18.24 -6.32 6.10
N GLU A 82 18.89 -7.27 6.77
CA GLU A 82 18.68 -8.69 6.52
C GLU A 82 17.22 -9.08 6.72
N VAL A 83 16.54 -8.49 7.70
CA VAL A 83 15.13 -8.79 8.03
C VAL A 83 14.15 -8.10 7.09
N LEU A 84 14.37 -6.82 6.75
CA LEU A 84 13.41 -5.99 6.00
C LEU A 84 13.70 -5.94 4.50
N LEU A 85 14.97 -6.00 4.11
CA LEU A 85 15.44 -5.92 2.73
C LEU A 85 15.94 -7.27 2.20
N GLN A 86 15.59 -8.36 2.88
CA GLN A 86 15.93 -9.72 2.46
C GLN A 86 15.63 -9.94 0.98
N GLY A 87 16.62 -10.47 0.24
CA GLY A 87 16.49 -10.73 -1.20
C GLY A 87 16.73 -9.53 -2.11
N GLY A 88 17.02 -8.35 -1.53
CA GLY A 88 17.25 -7.12 -2.28
C GLY A 88 16.03 -6.67 -3.08
N GLU A 89 16.25 -5.84 -4.09
CA GLU A 89 15.17 -5.27 -4.92
C GLU A 89 14.33 -6.35 -5.62
N PHE A 90 15.00 -7.36 -6.18
CA PHE A 90 14.34 -8.37 -7.02
C PHE A 90 13.60 -9.45 -6.22
N ASN A 91 13.98 -9.69 -4.97
CA ASN A 91 13.39 -10.75 -4.15
C ASN A 91 12.79 -10.28 -2.82
N ASN A 92 12.45 -8.98 -2.71
CA ASN A 92 11.86 -8.46 -1.50
C ASN A 92 10.48 -9.10 -1.23
N PHE A 93 10.30 -9.64 -0.02
CA PHE A 93 9.07 -10.34 0.38
C PHE A 93 7.80 -9.50 0.18
N PHE A 94 7.87 -8.19 0.44
CA PHE A 94 6.69 -7.33 0.41
C PHE A 94 6.19 -7.17 -1.03
N PHE A 95 7.10 -6.95 -1.96
CA PHE A 95 6.77 -6.89 -3.37
C PHE A 95 6.31 -8.25 -3.92
N ASN A 96 7.09 -9.30 -3.71
CA ASN A 96 6.86 -10.62 -4.30
C ASN A 96 5.58 -11.29 -3.80
N GLU A 97 5.25 -11.17 -2.52
CA GLU A 97 4.09 -11.86 -1.97
C GLU A 97 2.81 -11.02 -2.07
N TYR A 98 2.92 -9.69 -1.95
CA TYR A 98 1.76 -8.82 -1.75
C TYR A 98 1.57 -7.78 -2.84
N VAL A 99 2.57 -6.97 -3.18
CA VAL A 99 2.35 -5.85 -4.12
C VAL A 99 2.15 -6.35 -5.55
N SER A 100 2.96 -7.29 -6.01
CA SER A 100 2.80 -7.94 -7.33
C SER A 100 1.43 -8.61 -7.45
N THR A 101 1.03 -9.40 -6.45
CA THR A 101 -0.31 -10.01 -6.38
C THR A 101 -1.44 -8.97 -6.46
N ALA A 102 -1.28 -7.80 -5.85
CA ALA A 102 -2.27 -6.72 -5.93
C ALA A 102 -2.34 -6.11 -7.34
N TYR A 103 -1.18 -5.92 -7.97
CA TYR A 103 -1.08 -5.38 -9.32
C TYR A 103 -1.67 -6.36 -10.37
N GLU A 104 -1.33 -7.65 -10.29
CA GLU A 104 -1.95 -8.72 -11.09
C GLU A 104 -3.47 -8.75 -10.90
N ARG A 105 -3.95 -8.64 -9.67
CA ARG A 105 -5.38 -8.59 -9.38
C ARG A 105 -6.04 -7.36 -10.00
N GLY A 106 -5.41 -6.20 -9.95
CA GLY A 106 -5.93 -4.97 -10.57
C GLY A 106 -6.05 -5.14 -12.08
N THR A 107 -5.03 -5.72 -12.70
CA THR A 107 -5.02 -6.05 -14.14
C THR A 107 -6.16 -6.99 -14.50
N ALA A 108 -6.34 -8.08 -13.73
CA ALA A 108 -7.43 -9.03 -13.95
C ALA A 108 -8.83 -8.40 -13.77
N GLN A 109 -8.99 -7.51 -12.78
CA GLN A 109 -10.23 -6.77 -12.56
C GLN A 109 -10.53 -5.85 -13.75
N GLU A 110 -9.52 -5.16 -14.25
CA GLU A 110 -9.70 -4.23 -15.36
C GLU A 110 -9.95 -4.94 -16.68
N TYR A 111 -9.23 -6.04 -16.93
CA TYR A 111 -9.49 -6.93 -18.05
C TYR A 111 -10.96 -7.37 -18.09
N ALA A 112 -11.48 -7.90 -16.97
CA ALA A 112 -12.87 -8.34 -16.91
C ALA A 112 -13.84 -7.17 -17.15
N ASN A 113 -13.53 -6.00 -16.61
CA ASN A 113 -14.34 -4.80 -16.76
C ASN A 113 -14.40 -4.30 -18.21
N LEU A 114 -13.26 -4.16 -18.88
CA LEU A 114 -13.17 -3.69 -20.26
C LEU A 114 -13.72 -4.72 -21.25
N ALA A 115 -13.43 -6.01 -21.05
CA ALA A 115 -13.97 -7.08 -21.90
C ALA A 115 -15.50 -7.17 -21.84
N GLN A 116 -16.11 -6.81 -20.71
CA GLN A 116 -17.56 -6.73 -20.60
C GLN A 116 -18.14 -5.53 -21.37
N GLN A 117 -17.42 -4.41 -21.42
CA GLN A 117 -17.91 -3.17 -22.03
C GLN A 117 -17.61 -3.08 -23.54
N SER A 118 -16.48 -3.62 -24.00
CA SER A 118 -16.01 -3.50 -25.38
C SER A 118 -15.75 -4.87 -26.01
N THR A 119 -16.49 -5.17 -27.08
CA THR A 119 -16.24 -6.35 -27.92
C THR A 119 -14.89 -6.27 -28.63
N ALA A 120 -14.44 -5.07 -29.00
CA ALA A 120 -13.13 -4.85 -29.62
C ALA A 120 -11.99 -5.16 -28.63
N TYR A 121 -12.13 -4.73 -27.37
CA TYR A 121 -11.18 -5.09 -26.31
C TYR A 121 -11.16 -6.60 -26.07
N ALA A 122 -12.32 -7.23 -25.90
CA ALA A 122 -12.43 -8.67 -25.67
C ALA A 122 -11.86 -9.52 -26.83
N ALA A 123 -11.91 -9.02 -28.07
CA ALA A 123 -11.33 -9.68 -29.23
C ALA A 123 -9.79 -9.52 -29.30
N THR A 124 -9.28 -8.38 -28.83
CA THR A 124 -7.84 -8.05 -28.87
C THR A 124 -7.11 -8.72 -27.70
N GLN A 125 -7.59 -8.51 -26.48
CA GLN A 125 -7.07 -9.13 -25.27
C GLN A 125 -7.84 -10.42 -25.01
N GLN A 126 -7.26 -11.56 -25.42
CA GLN A 126 -7.93 -12.86 -25.31
C GLN A 126 -7.93 -13.42 -23.88
N SER A 127 -6.95 -13.02 -23.06
CA SER A 127 -6.83 -13.49 -21.68
C SER A 127 -6.00 -12.54 -20.84
N VAL A 128 -6.19 -12.60 -19.51
CA VAL A 128 -5.31 -11.92 -18.55
C VAL A 128 -3.86 -12.38 -18.73
N ALA A 129 -3.62 -13.66 -18.99
CA ALA A 129 -2.27 -14.20 -19.16
C ALA A 129 -1.50 -13.54 -20.32
N THR A 130 -2.20 -13.20 -21.41
CA THR A 130 -1.62 -12.44 -22.54
C THR A 130 -1.11 -11.08 -22.09
N ILE A 131 -1.90 -10.36 -21.28
CA ILE A 131 -1.50 -9.05 -20.73
C ILE A 131 -0.31 -9.22 -19.79
N LEU A 132 -0.35 -10.20 -18.88
CA LEU A 132 0.73 -10.45 -17.92
C LEU A 132 2.08 -10.77 -18.61
N LEU A 133 2.06 -11.42 -19.77
CA LEU A 133 3.27 -11.75 -20.54
C LEU A 133 3.74 -10.62 -21.47
N SER A 134 2.97 -9.52 -21.59
CA SER A 134 3.30 -8.41 -22.48
C SER A 134 4.45 -7.56 -21.94
N GLU A 135 5.26 -7.01 -22.86
CA GLU A 135 6.36 -6.10 -22.51
C GLU A 135 5.88 -4.85 -21.75
N PRO A 136 4.78 -4.16 -22.15
CA PRO A 136 4.27 -3.01 -21.40
C PRO A 136 3.90 -3.36 -19.96
N TYR A 137 3.30 -4.53 -19.72
CA TYR A 137 2.99 -4.99 -18.37
C TYR A 137 4.26 -5.23 -17.54
N GLN A 138 5.23 -5.94 -18.10
CA GLN A 138 6.49 -6.27 -17.40
C GLN A 138 7.28 -5.01 -17.04
N LEU A 139 7.32 -4.01 -17.92
CA LEU A 139 7.95 -2.72 -17.66
C LEU A 139 7.26 -1.97 -16.51
N ARG A 140 5.92 -1.86 -16.54
CA ARG A 140 5.16 -1.21 -15.46
C ARG A 140 5.34 -1.92 -14.11
N MET A 141 5.37 -3.26 -14.12
CA MET A 141 5.65 -4.05 -12.93
C MET A 141 7.05 -3.78 -12.37
N ALA A 142 8.07 -3.62 -13.23
CA ALA A 142 9.42 -3.26 -12.81
C ALA A 142 9.47 -1.87 -12.16
N LEU A 143 8.72 -0.89 -12.68
CA LEU A 143 8.62 0.44 -12.08
C LEU A 143 7.94 0.40 -10.70
N VAL A 144 6.89 -0.41 -10.53
CA VAL A 144 6.25 -0.63 -9.24
C VAL A 144 7.21 -1.27 -8.25
N ARG A 145 8.00 -2.27 -8.69
CA ARG A 145 9.02 -2.92 -7.86
C ARG A 145 10.06 -1.93 -7.35
N ALA A 146 10.65 -1.14 -8.25
CA ALA A 146 11.65 -0.15 -7.90
C ALA A 146 11.11 0.83 -6.84
N ARG A 147 9.90 1.37 -7.06
CA ARG A 147 9.24 2.25 -6.08
C ARG A 147 9.05 1.59 -4.72
N VAL A 148 8.51 0.37 -4.68
CA VAL A 148 8.25 -0.35 -3.42
C VAL A 148 9.55 -0.63 -2.68
N PHE A 149 10.63 -0.93 -3.41
CA PHE A 149 11.93 -1.16 -2.78
C PHE A 149 12.51 0.11 -2.16
N GLU A 150 12.33 1.28 -2.79
CA GLU A 150 12.69 2.57 -2.18
C GLU A 150 11.90 2.82 -0.87
N GLU A 151 10.59 2.56 -0.85
CA GLU A 151 9.77 2.66 0.37
C GLU A 151 10.28 1.71 1.48
N MET A 152 10.68 0.49 1.10
CA MET A 152 11.26 -0.49 2.02
C MET A 152 12.61 -0.06 2.58
N LYS A 153 13.48 0.57 1.77
CA LYS A 153 14.73 1.16 2.24
C LYS A 153 14.47 2.29 3.23
N GLY A 154 13.49 3.15 2.94
CA GLY A 154 13.06 4.22 3.86
C GLY A 154 12.58 3.67 5.20
N LEU A 155 11.74 2.63 5.19
CA LEU A 155 11.31 1.93 6.40
C LEU A 155 12.50 1.32 7.16
N SER A 156 13.42 0.64 6.47
CA SER A 156 14.61 0.05 7.08
C SER A 156 15.47 1.11 7.77
N ALA A 157 15.79 2.20 7.08
CA ALA A 157 16.60 3.29 7.61
C ALA A 157 15.99 3.91 8.87
N GLN A 158 14.67 4.13 8.85
CA GLN A 158 13.95 4.65 10.01
C GLN A 158 14.01 3.68 11.20
N VAL A 159 13.76 2.39 10.98
CA VAL A 159 13.82 1.36 12.03
C VAL A 159 15.23 1.32 12.65
N LYS A 160 16.29 1.37 11.83
CA LYS A 160 17.67 1.44 12.34
C LYS A 160 17.88 2.64 13.25
N ALA A 161 17.52 3.84 12.76
CA ALA A 161 17.73 5.07 13.50
C ALA A 161 16.98 5.08 14.84
N ASP A 162 15.72 4.64 14.84
CA ASP A 162 14.89 4.65 16.04
C ASP A 162 15.34 3.57 17.05
N MET A 163 15.68 2.36 16.59
CA MET A 163 16.16 1.29 17.47
C MET A 163 17.54 1.58 18.05
N ALA A 164 18.46 2.10 17.24
CA ALA A 164 19.79 2.53 17.69
C ALA A 164 19.70 3.61 18.76
N ARG A 165 18.85 4.64 18.55
CA ARG A 165 18.64 5.72 19.52
C ARG A 165 18.15 5.20 20.87
N ILE A 166 17.14 4.33 20.87
CA ILE A 166 16.60 3.77 22.11
C ILE A 166 17.67 2.97 22.87
N LEU A 167 18.49 2.20 22.15
CA LEU A 167 19.60 1.46 22.75
C LEU A 167 20.63 2.41 23.37
N THR A 168 21.12 3.39 22.61
CA THR A 168 22.17 4.31 23.07
C THR A 168 21.70 5.21 24.20
N ASP A 169 20.47 5.72 24.14
CA ASP A 169 19.90 6.58 25.19
C ASP A 169 19.72 5.79 26.50
N GLY A 170 19.31 4.53 26.40
CA GLY A 170 19.19 3.64 27.56
C GLY A 170 20.52 3.39 28.25
N ILE A 171 21.57 3.12 27.46
CA ILE A 171 22.94 2.92 27.94
C ILE A 171 23.49 4.21 28.56
N ALA A 172 23.39 5.33 27.86
CA ALA A 172 23.93 6.63 28.31
C ALA A 172 23.29 7.11 29.63
N ARG A 173 22.01 6.80 29.83
CA ARG A 173 21.29 7.12 31.09
C ARG A 173 21.58 6.14 32.22
N GLY A 174 22.26 5.02 31.95
CA GLY A 174 22.50 3.96 32.90
C GLY A 174 21.22 3.26 33.34
N LEU A 175 20.27 3.06 32.42
CA LEU A 175 19.02 2.35 32.73
C LEU A 175 19.26 0.86 32.99
N ASN A 176 18.35 0.22 33.71
CA ASN A 176 18.36 -1.23 33.85
C ASN A 176 18.27 -1.89 32.46
N PRO A 177 19.09 -2.90 32.11
CA PRO A 177 18.99 -3.60 30.83
C PRO A 177 17.58 -4.12 30.53
N ARG A 178 16.82 -4.54 31.55
CA ARG A 178 15.42 -4.95 31.39
C ARG A 178 14.50 -3.79 31.00
N GLU A 179 14.80 -2.58 31.47
CA GLU A 179 14.09 -1.36 31.07
C GLU A 179 14.44 -0.96 29.64
N VAL A 180 15.72 -1.02 29.24
CA VAL A 180 16.12 -0.78 27.85
C VAL A 180 15.46 -1.79 26.90
N ALA A 181 15.45 -3.07 27.27
CA ALA A 181 14.76 -4.12 26.51
C ALA A 181 13.24 -3.85 26.38
N ARG A 182 12.59 -3.36 27.44
CA ARG A 182 11.18 -2.94 27.38
C ARG A 182 10.99 -1.77 26.42
N ASN A 183 11.84 -0.75 26.48
CA ASN A 183 11.75 0.42 25.60
C ASN A 183 11.95 0.03 24.12
N LEU A 184 12.89 -0.88 23.83
CA LEU A 184 13.09 -1.45 22.48
C LEU A 184 11.84 -2.18 21.98
N ASN A 185 11.19 -2.95 22.85
CA ASN A 185 9.95 -3.63 22.51
C ASN A 185 8.78 -2.65 22.26
N GLU A 186 8.67 -1.60 23.07
CA GLU A 186 7.67 -0.53 22.85
C GLU A 186 7.91 0.21 21.53
N GLN A 187 9.17 0.56 21.23
CA GLN A 187 9.54 1.16 19.95
C GLN A 187 9.18 0.25 18.77
N SER A 188 9.40 -1.06 18.90
CA SER A 188 9.01 -2.02 17.85
C SER A 188 7.49 -1.96 17.55
N GLY A 189 6.65 -1.66 18.55
CA GLY A 189 5.23 -1.43 18.35
C GLY A 189 4.91 -0.20 17.50
N ILE A 190 5.73 0.85 17.59
CA ILE A 190 5.65 2.03 16.71
C ILE A 190 6.04 1.65 15.28
N GLU A 191 7.13 0.92 15.12
CA GLU A 191 7.60 0.48 13.80
C GLU A 191 6.62 -0.46 13.10
N ILE A 192 5.91 -1.31 13.84
CA ILE A 192 4.80 -2.11 13.29
C ILE A 192 3.70 -1.21 12.73
N ARG A 193 3.32 -0.13 13.43
CA ARG A 193 2.29 0.80 12.94
C ARG A 193 2.75 1.52 11.66
N ARG A 194 4.03 1.89 11.60
CA ARG A 194 4.64 2.50 10.41
C ARG A 194 4.65 1.52 9.23
N ALA A 195 5.11 0.29 9.45
CA ALA A 195 5.10 -0.76 8.43
C ALA A 195 3.68 -1.09 7.94
N ASN A 196 2.68 -1.06 8.83
CA ASN A 196 1.28 -1.23 8.45
C ASN A 196 0.77 -0.10 7.54
N ARG A 197 1.25 1.14 7.73
CA ARG A 197 0.94 2.27 6.83
C ARG A 197 1.55 2.05 5.45
N VAL A 198 2.77 1.54 5.35
CA VAL A 198 3.41 1.15 4.08
C VAL A 198 2.57 0.07 3.39
N ALA A 199 2.23 -1.01 4.10
CA ALA A 199 1.42 -2.11 3.56
C ALA A 199 0.11 -1.64 2.92
N ARG A 200 -0.67 -0.84 3.66
CA ARG A 200 -1.97 -0.32 3.19
C ARG A 200 -1.85 0.68 2.04
N THR A 201 -0.75 1.40 1.97
CA THR A 201 -0.52 2.40 0.91
C THR A 201 -0.11 1.72 -0.38
N GLU A 202 0.90 0.86 -0.32
CA GLU A 202 1.55 0.30 -1.51
C GLU A 202 0.70 -0.77 -2.19
N ILE A 203 0.05 -1.65 -1.42
CA ILE A 203 -0.84 -2.70 -1.97
C ILE A 203 -2.00 -2.07 -2.74
N THR A 204 -2.70 -1.13 -2.11
CA THR A 204 -3.86 -0.51 -2.74
C THR A 204 -3.45 0.45 -3.87
N THR A 205 -2.27 1.08 -3.77
CA THR A 205 -1.72 1.88 -4.89
C THR A 205 -1.39 1.01 -6.09
N ALA A 206 -0.76 -0.15 -5.90
CA ALA A 206 -0.45 -1.07 -6.99
C ALA A 206 -1.71 -1.58 -7.70
N LEU A 207 -2.75 -1.93 -6.94
CA LEU A 207 -4.06 -2.27 -7.50
C LEU A 207 -4.61 -1.15 -8.38
N ARG A 208 -4.66 0.09 -7.87
CA ARG A 208 -5.18 1.24 -8.62
C ARG A 208 -4.37 1.54 -9.88
N ARG A 209 -3.04 1.48 -9.78
CA ARG A 209 -2.13 1.70 -10.92
C ARG A 209 -2.40 0.68 -12.01
N ALA A 210 -2.40 -0.61 -11.69
CA ALA A 210 -2.67 -1.67 -12.66
C ALA A 210 -3.97 -1.46 -13.45
N ARG A 211 -5.02 -0.97 -12.78
CA ARG A 211 -6.30 -0.67 -13.43
C ARG A 211 -6.24 0.54 -14.36
N MET A 212 -5.63 1.63 -13.91
CA MET A 212 -5.48 2.82 -14.75
C MET A 212 -4.54 2.55 -15.92
N ASP A 213 -3.46 1.80 -15.68
CA ASP A 213 -2.47 1.50 -16.70
C ASP A 213 -3.06 0.58 -17.79
N GLU A 214 -3.89 -0.42 -17.44
CA GLU A 214 -4.59 -1.22 -18.46
C GLU A 214 -5.66 -0.42 -19.20
N ALA A 215 -6.35 0.51 -18.51
CA ALA A 215 -7.30 1.40 -19.16
C ALA A 215 -6.62 2.34 -20.17
N ASP A 216 -5.43 2.86 -19.84
CA ASP A 216 -4.64 3.69 -20.76
C ASP A 216 -4.14 2.90 -21.96
N GLU A 217 -3.56 1.71 -21.75
CA GLU A 217 -3.13 0.82 -22.83
C GLU A 217 -4.28 0.50 -23.79
N ALA A 218 -5.47 0.18 -23.24
CA ALA A 218 -6.67 -0.07 -24.03
C ALA A 218 -7.12 1.18 -24.82
N SER A 219 -6.98 2.35 -24.23
CA SER A 219 -7.32 3.62 -24.88
C SER A 219 -6.36 3.91 -26.03
N GLU A 220 -5.06 3.70 -25.84
CA GLU A 220 -4.02 3.94 -26.85
C GLU A 220 -4.09 2.94 -28.01
N VAL A 221 -4.20 1.65 -27.73
CA VAL A 221 -4.14 0.58 -28.75
C VAL A 221 -5.44 0.49 -29.54
N LEU A 222 -6.58 0.72 -28.91
CA LEU A 222 -7.90 0.49 -29.50
C LEU A 222 -8.70 1.77 -29.73
N ASN A 223 -8.13 2.94 -29.43
CA ASN A 223 -8.79 4.24 -29.51
C ASN A 223 -10.13 4.24 -28.75
N LEU A 224 -10.13 3.61 -27.57
CA LEU A 224 -11.28 3.58 -26.68
C LEU A 224 -11.27 4.83 -25.81
N GLU A 225 -12.41 5.53 -25.76
CA GLU A 225 -12.60 6.62 -24.82
C GLU A 225 -12.97 6.05 -23.46
N THR A 226 -12.03 6.13 -22.51
CA THR A 226 -12.22 5.63 -21.15
C THR A 226 -12.19 6.76 -20.12
N ARG A 227 -12.93 6.58 -19.03
CA ARG A 227 -12.86 7.45 -17.83
C ARG A 227 -12.90 6.62 -16.56
N GLN A 228 -12.34 7.16 -15.49
CA GLN A 228 -12.25 6.55 -14.16
C GLN A 228 -13.31 7.11 -13.22
N VAL A 229 -14.28 6.28 -12.86
CA VAL A 229 -15.22 6.60 -11.78
C VAL A 229 -14.51 6.38 -10.44
N HIS A 230 -14.42 7.42 -9.61
CA HIS A 230 -13.78 7.29 -8.30
C HIS A 230 -14.68 6.53 -7.32
N ILE A 231 -14.14 5.49 -6.68
CA ILE A 231 -14.85 4.66 -5.71
C ILE A 231 -14.26 4.88 -4.32
N SER A 232 -14.94 5.68 -3.52
CA SER A 232 -14.59 5.88 -2.12
C SER A 232 -15.06 4.70 -1.26
N ALA A 233 -14.33 4.40 -0.18
CA ALA A 233 -14.71 3.34 0.75
C ALA A 233 -15.99 3.65 1.54
N LEU A 234 -16.29 4.94 1.73
CA LEU A 234 -17.43 5.44 2.50
C LEU A 234 -17.54 4.79 3.90
N SER A 235 -16.39 4.46 4.49
CA SER A 235 -16.25 4.00 5.87
C SER A 235 -16.36 5.18 6.85
N PRO A 236 -16.53 4.94 8.16
CA PRO A 236 -16.51 5.99 9.17
C PRO A 236 -15.24 6.86 9.16
N THR A 237 -14.13 6.30 8.68
CA THR A 237 -12.82 6.97 8.60
C THR A 237 -12.49 7.54 7.21
N THR A 238 -13.45 7.55 6.29
CA THR A 238 -13.25 8.16 4.97
C THR A 238 -13.10 9.67 5.12
N ARG A 239 -12.05 10.23 4.51
CA ARG A 239 -11.82 11.68 4.48
C ARG A 239 -12.89 12.40 3.65
N PRO A 240 -13.34 13.62 4.02
CA PRO A 240 -14.39 14.31 3.27
C PRO A 240 -14.04 14.56 1.79
N ASN A 241 -12.82 15.00 1.50
CA ASN A 241 -12.36 15.19 0.12
C ASN A 241 -12.38 13.87 -0.70
N HIS A 242 -12.15 12.71 -0.08
CA HIS A 242 -12.33 11.39 -0.72
C HIS A 242 -13.81 11.07 -0.94
N ALA A 243 -14.68 11.27 0.07
CA ALA A 243 -16.12 11.02 -0.07
C ALA A 243 -16.78 11.92 -1.13
N SER A 244 -16.29 13.16 -1.25
CA SER A 244 -16.76 14.14 -2.25
C SER A 244 -16.55 13.66 -3.70
N ARG A 245 -15.54 12.82 -3.94
CA ARG A 245 -15.21 12.26 -5.27
C ARG A 245 -16.01 11.01 -5.61
N HIS A 246 -16.64 10.34 -4.62
CA HIS A 246 -17.36 9.09 -4.86
C HIS A 246 -18.39 9.24 -5.99
N GLY A 247 -18.30 8.37 -7.00
CA GLY A 247 -19.20 8.36 -8.16
C GLY A 247 -18.94 9.45 -9.19
N LYS A 248 -17.92 10.31 -9.00
CA LYS A 248 -17.49 11.29 -10.01
C LYS A 248 -16.55 10.66 -11.02
N ILE A 249 -16.57 11.20 -12.24
CA ILE A 249 -15.83 10.72 -13.40
C ILE A 249 -14.59 11.61 -13.57
N PHE A 250 -13.45 10.98 -13.85
CA PHE A 250 -12.17 11.64 -14.07
C PHE A 250 -11.39 10.94 -15.18
N THR A 251 -10.37 11.58 -15.73
CA THR A 251 -9.33 10.88 -16.52
C THR A 251 -8.42 10.06 -15.59
N THR A 252 -7.58 9.19 -16.16
CA THR A 252 -6.53 8.49 -15.41
C THR A 252 -5.51 9.48 -14.84
N ASP A 253 -5.12 10.50 -15.61
CA ASP A 253 -4.19 11.53 -15.16
C ASP A 253 -4.75 12.38 -14.01
N GLU A 254 -6.01 12.83 -14.11
CA GLU A 254 -6.67 13.58 -13.01
C GLU A 254 -6.72 12.76 -11.70
N GLN A 255 -6.83 11.44 -11.79
CA GLN A 255 -6.78 10.56 -10.62
C GLN A 255 -5.36 10.40 -10.09
N ARG A 256 -4.36 10.24 -10.96
CA ARG A 256 -2.95 10.15 -10.59
C ARG A 256 -2.49 11.42 -9.89
N ASP A 257 -2.76 12.57 -10.49
CA ASP A 257 -2.43 13.89 -9.94
C ASP A 257 -3.08 14.10 -8.58
N TRP A 258 -4.37 13.78 -8.47
CA TRP A 258 -5.08 13.93 -7.21
C TRP A 258 -4.53 13.00 -6.12
N TRP A 259 -4.13 11.76 -6.44
CA TRP A 259 -3.53 10.85 -5.46
C TRP A 259 -2.08 11.20 -5.09
N ALA A 260 -1.39 11.99 -5.91
CA ALA A 260 -0.02 12.43 -5.67
C ALA A 260 0.09 13.57 -4.65
N VAL A 261 -0.98 14.35 -4.46
CA VAL A 261 -0.99 15.51 -3.55
C VAL A 261 -1.52 15.17 -2.14
N ASP A 262 -1.08 15.92 -1.13
CA ASP A 262 -1.58 15.95 0.26
C ASP A 262 -1.75 14.58 0.96
N GLY A 263 -0.98 13.58 0.54
CA GLY A 263 -1.10 12.22 1.05
C GLY A 263 -2.46 11.56 0.76
N ASN A 264 -3.14 11.96 -0.31
CA ASN A 264 -4.41 11.37 -0.73
C ASN A 264 -4.28 9.85 -1.00
N SER A 265 -3.14 9.39 -1.49
CA SER A 265 -2.87 7.95 -1.70
C SER A 265 -2.60 7.17 -0.41
N ILE A 266 -2.17 7.86 0.66
CA ILE A 266 -1.66 7.22 1.86
C ILE A 266 -2.78 6.64 2.72
N ASN A 267 -2.64 5.36 3.09
CA ASN A 267 -3.61 4.62 3.91
C ASN A 267 -5.05 4.72 3.37
N CYS A 268 -5.17 4.88 2.05
CA CYS A 268 -6.42 5.14 1.37
C CYS A 268 -7.01 3.87 0.78
N LYS A 269 -8.26 3.54 1.16
CA LYS A 269 -9.04 2.42 0.63
C LYS A 269 -9.87 2.75 -0.61
N CYS A 270 -9.65 3.89 -1.25
CA CYS A 270 -10.36 4.24 -2.48
C CYS A 270 -9.80 3.47 -3.68
N SER A 271 -10.65 3.23 -4.67
CA SER A 271 -10.34 2.58 -5.94
C SER A 271 -10.93 3.39 -7.10
N THR A 272 -10.79 2.91 -8.32
CA THR A 272 -11.49 3.44 -9.50
C THR A 272 -12.35 2.36 -10.15
N VAL A 273 -13.26 2.71 -11.05
CA VAL A 273 -13.86 1.79 -12.03
C VAL A 273 -13.86 2.46 -13.39
N THR A 274 -13.26 1.83 -14.38
CA THR A 274 -13.27 2.36 -15.74
C THR A 274 -14.64 2.21 -16.38
N ILE A 275 -15.10 3.27 -17.03
CA ILE A 275 -16.29 3.29 -17.87
C ILE A 275 -15.90 3.69 -19.28
N LEU A 276 -16.62 3.19 -20.29
CA LEU A 276 -16.52 3.71 -21.65
C LEU A 276 -17.39 4.96 -21.80
N THR A 277 -16.84 5.98 -22.45
CA THR A 277 -17.50 7.25 -22.72
C THR A 277 -17.50 7.57 -24.21
N ASP A 278 -18.29 8.55 -24.63
CA ASP A 278 -18.05 9.21 -25.91
C ASP A 278 -16.87 10.20 -25.82
N LYS A 279 -16.58 10.87 -26.94
CA LYS A 279 -15.50 11.87 -27.05
C LYS A 279 -15.74 13.11 -26.18
N GLU A 280 -16.99 13.39 -25.85
CA GLU A 280 -17.37 14.47 -24.93
C GLU A 280 -17.28 14.04 -23.45
N GLY A 281 -16.88 12.79 -23.17
CA GLY A 281 -16.74 12.24 -21.82
C GLY A 281 -18.06 11.77 -21.20
N ARG A 282 -19.14 11.64 -21.98
CA ARG A 282 -20.43 11.15 -21.48
C ARG A 282 -20.43 9.62 -21.44
N PRO A 283 -20.85 8.99 -20.32
CA PRO A 283 -20.92 7.55 -20.22
C PRO A 283 -21.87 6.93 -21.23
N TYR A 284 -21.48 5.80 -21.84
CA TYR A 284 -22.43 5.01 -22.63
C TYR A 284 -23.44 4.24 -21.76
N ASN A 285 -23.18 4.08 -20.46
CA ASN A 285 -24.05 3.37 -19.52
C ASN A 285 -23.98 3.97 -18.11
N ASP A 286 -25.05 4.65 -17.69
CA ASP A 286 -25.13 5.34 -16.39
C ASP A 286 -25.52 4.44 -15.20
N THR A 287 -25.78 3.15 -15.43
CA THR A 287 -26.31 2.24 -14.39
C THR A 287 -25.40 2.19 -13.15
N LEU A 288 -24.08 2.16 -13.35
CA LEU A 288 -23.12 2.18 -12.25
C LEU A 288 -23.19 3.51 -11.48
N LEU A 289 -23.22 4.63 -12.20
CA LEU A 289 -23.20 5.97 -11.60
C LEU A 289 -24.46 6.21 -10.76
N ASN A 290 -25.62 5.79 -11.23
CA ASN A 290 -26.87 5.90 -10.48
C ASN A 290 -26.80 5.09 -9.16
N LYS A 291 -26.29 3.86 -9.22
CA LYS A 291 -26.08 3.03 -8.01
C LYS A 291 -25.11 3.67 -7.02
N LEU A 292 -24.04 4.32 -7.49
CA LEU A 292 -23.06 4.99 -6.63
C LEU A 292 -23.63 6.26 -5.99
N LYS A 293 -24.50 6.98 -6.68
CA LYS A 293 -25.23 8.11 -6.11
C LYS A 293 -26.15 7.64 -4.97
N GLU A 294 -26.96 6.62 -5.22
CA GLU A 294 -27.82 6.00 -4.20
C GLU A 294 -27.02 5.48 -3.00
N GLU A 295 -25.87 4.83 -3.24
CA GLU A 295 -24.98 4.35 -2.19
C GLU A 295 -24.42 5.48 -1.33
N LYS A 296 -24.02 6.60 -1.95
CA LYS A 296 -23.51 7.75 -1.22
C LYS A 296 -24.56 8.34 -0.30
N GLU A 297 -25.79 8.55 -0.79
CA GLU A 297 -26.89 9.08 0.03
C GLU A 297 -27.25 8.12 1.16
N ALA A 298 -27.37 6.82 0.90
CA ALA A 298 -27.63 5.82 1.94
C ALA A 298 -26.52 5.74 3.00
N MET A 299 -25.27 6.06 2.64
CA MET A 299 -24.17 6.13 3.60
C MET A 299 -24.15 7.44 4.40
N LYS A 300 -24.67 8.54 3.84
CA LYS A 300 -24.83 9.80 4.60
C LYS A 300 -25.84 9.67 5.73
N GLU A 301 -26.92 8.93 5.51
CA GLU A 301 -27.96 8.63 6.53
C GLU A 301 -27.38 7.95 7.79
N ARG A 302 -26.16 7.41 7.73
CA ARG A 302 -25.47 6.78 8.86
C ARG A 302 -24.77 7.77 9.79
N GLY A 303 -24.77 9.07 9.48
CA GLY A 303 -24.21 10.12 10.33
C GLY A 303 -22.69 10.06 10.49
N TYR A 304 -21.96 9.67 9.43
CA TYR A 304 -20.50 9.73 9.43
C TYR A 304 -20.02 11.18 9.33
N GLN A 305 -18.86 11.52 9.90
CA GLN A 305 -18.34 12.91 9.88
C GLN A 305 -18.27 13.51 8.47
N TRP A 306 -17.91 12.71 7.46
CA TRP A 306 -17.84 13.18 6.08
C TRP A 306 -19.21 13.43 5.43
N ALA A 307 -20.32 13.04 6.08
CA ALA A 307 -21.68 13.21 5.59
C ALA A 307 -22.29 14.58 5.97
N GLU A 308 -21.65 15.31 6.88
CA GLU A 308 -22.08 16.64 7.36
C GLU A 308 -21.59 17.78 6.45
N GLU A 309 -20.73 17.48 5.48
CA GLU A 309 -20.16 18.38 4.45
C GLU A 309 -20.71 18.10 3.04
#